data_AF-A0A4P7NTL7-F1
#
_entry.id   AF-A0A4P7NTL7-F1
#
_cell.length_a   1.000
_cell.length_b   1.000
_cell.length_c   1.000
_cell.angle_alpha   90.00
_cell.angle_beta   90.00
_cell.angle_gamma   90.00
#
_symmetry.space_group_name_H-M   'P 1'
#
loop_
_entity.id
_entity.type
_entity.pdbx_description
1 polymer ?
#
loop_
_entity_poly.entity_id
_entity_poly.type
_entity_poly.pdbx_seq_one_letter_code
_entity_poly.pdbx_strand_id
1 'polypeptide(L)'
;MKFTITVSALFAAGAAAQSLTEVLSKHESVSALNNLLSTQPALVSTLGSAKNITILAPNNEAISALTSDSANAAAIQKDSGLVPAILSYHVINGTYRGDAFTKEAKFLPTLLTNATYAQVMGGQKVEGKAAGQTVEFKSGLQKMSKVTEANIAFDGGVIHVIDSVLTLPPAAAPALTKLDLKSLAESLTKANLVKTVEELKDVTIFAPADSAFAKLSSTSSTLSVEQLSAVLTYHVVNGTVAYSTDLKDGQKVKTVNGQEVTVRIKNGEVMVGNAKVVTPDVLISNGVVHVIDNVLMPGGATTSQGSVSSGGAAARPSSPPASEGHFLTRPGSASFVVLMVGVAIITGL
;
A
#
# COMPACT_ATOMS: atom_id res chain seq x y z
N MET A 1 35.68 -8.64 -73.95
CA MET A 1 34.42 -9.12 -73.34
C MET A 1 34.06 -8.21 -72.17
N LYS A 2 32.77 -7.94 -71.94
CA LYS A 2 32.32 -6.98 -70.91
C LYS A 2 32.33 -7.63 -69.52
N PHE A 3 32.96 -6.99 -68.54
CA PHE A 3 32.84 -7.37 -67.13
C PHE A 3 31.55 -6.78 -66.55
N THR A 4 30.57 -7.63 -66.27
CA THR A 4 29.36 -7.23 -65.53
C THR A 4 29.65 -7.30 -64.04
N ILE A 5 29.94 -6.15 -63.42
CA ILE A 5 30.04 -6.05 -61.96
C ILE A 5 28.62 -5.97 -61.40
N THR A 6 28.12 -7.09 -60.88
CA THR A 6 26.85 -7.12 -60.14
C THR A 6 27.06 -6.44 -58.80
N VAL A 7 26.72 -5.15 -58.71
CA VAL A 7 26.64 -4.45 -57.43
C VAL A 7 25.44 -5.01 -56.67
N SER A 8 25.69 -5.97 -55.78
CA SER A 8 24.72 -6.42 -54.79
C SER A 8 24.43 -5.25 -53.83
N ALA A 9 23.41 -4.45 -54.17
CA ALA A 9 22.86 -3.45 -53.29
C ALA A 9 22.30 -4.16 -52.05
N LEU A 10 23.10 -4.21 -50.99
CA LEU A 10 22.65 -4.65 -49.69
C LEU A 10 21.65 -3.61 -49.18
N PHE A 11 20.36 -3.83 -49.47
CA PHE A 11 19.27 -3.15 -48.80
C PHE A 11 19.30 -3.57 -47.33
N ALA A 12 20.15 -2.90 -46.56
CA ALA A 12 19.88 -2.68 -45.15
C ALA A 12 18.53 -1.95 -45.11
N ALA A 13 17.47 -2.72 -44.88
CA ALA A 13 16.17 -2.19 -44.54
C ALA A 13 16.36 -1.45 -43.21
N GLY A 14 16.68 -0.16 -43.30
CA GLY A 14 16.58 0.75 -42.19
C GLY A 14 15.13 0.70 -41.75
N ALA A 15 14.87 -0.02 -40.66
CA ALA A 15 13.61 0.02 -39.97
C ALA A 15 13.44 1.47 -39.49
N ALA A 16 12.79 2.28 -40.32
CA ALA A 16 12.38 3.62 -39.95
C ALA A 16 11.60 3.47 -38.63
N ALA A 17 12.09 4.13 -37.59
CA ALA A 17 11.49 4.01 -36.27
C ALA A 17 10.04 4.49 -36.38
N GLN A 18 9.11 3.55 -36.20
CA GLN A 18 7.70 3.83 -36.47
C GLN A 18 7.18 4.83 -35.44
N SER A 19 6.40 5.80 -35.92
CA SER A 19 5.79 6.78 -35.04
C SER A 19 4.77 6.11 -34.11
N LEU A 20 4.53 6.69 -32.93
CA LEU A 20 3.64 6.10 -31.93
C LEU A 20 2.25 5.74 -32.51
N THR A 21 1.67 6.66 -33.28
CA THR A 21 0.36 6.48 -33.93
C THR A 21 0.40 5.43 -35.05
N GLU A 22 1.53 5.27 -35.74
CA GLU A 22 1.71 4.21 -36.75
C GLU A 22 1.84 2.82 -36.11
N VAL A 23 2.47 2.72 -34.93
CA VAL A 23 2.48 1.47 -34.16
C VAL A 23 1.09 1.17 -33.61
N LEU A 24 0.43 2.12 -32.94
CA LEU A 24 -0.92 1.92 -32.38
C LEU A 24 -1.97 1.57 -33.45
N SER A 25 -1.87 2.12 -34.66
CA SER A 25 -2.80 1.82 -35.75
C SER A 25 -2.59 0.45 -36.41
N LYS A 26 -1.44 -0.21 -36.17
CA LYS A 26 -1.17 -1.59 -36.64
C LYS A 26 -1.64 -2.67 -35.67
N HIS A 27 -1.86 -2.34 -34.40
CA HIS A 27 -2.31 -3.28 -33.37
C HIS A 27 -3.81 -3.08 -33.10
N GLU A 28 -4.66 -3.95 -33.67
CA GLU A 28 -6.13 -3.89 -33.47
C GLU A 28 -6.53 -3.90 -31.99
N SER A 29 -5.75 -4.59 -31.15
CA SER A 29 -5.90 -4.75 -29.71
C SER A 29 -5.88 -3.44 -28.92
N VAL A 30 -5.35 -2.34 -29.48
CA VAL A 30 -5.26 -1.00 -28.85
C VAL A 30 -5.97 0.08 -29.66
N SER A 31 -6.85 -0.29 -30.59
CA SER A 31 -7.62 0.66 -31.40
C SER A 31 -8.50 1.61 -30.56
N ALA A 32 -9.06 1.15 -29.43
CA ALA A 32 -9.78 1.99 -28.48
C ALA A 32 -8.87 3.04 -27.82
N LEU A 33 -7.60 2.69 -27.53
CA LEU A 33 -6.60 3.61 -27.01
C LEU A 33 -6.22 4.66 -28.05
N ASN A 34 -6.04 4.25 -29.31
CA ASN A 34 -5.73 5.15 -30.42
C ASN A 34 -6.84 6.21 -30.64
N ASN A 35 -8.11 5.82 -30.51
CA ASN A 35 -9.24 6.76 -30.52
C ASN A 35 -9.14 7.75 -29.34
N LEU A 36 -8.87 7.26 -28.13
CA LEU A 36 -8.71 8.11 -26.95
C LEU A 36 -7.55 9.11 -27.08
N LEU A 37 -6.39 8.67 -27.60
CA LEU A 37 -5.26 9.56 -27.91
C LEU A 37 -5.59 10.59 -29.00
N SER A 38 -6.43 10.23 -29.98
CA SER A 38 -6.90 11.16 -31.02
C SER A 38 -7.73 12.31 -30.44
N THR A 39 -8.40 12.11 -29.29
CA THR A 39 -9.07 13.20 -28.55
C THR A 39 -8.10 14.11 -27.78
N GLN A 40 -6.80 13.75 -27.69
CA GLN A 40 -5.81 14.44 -26.87
C GLN A 40 -4.50 14.75 -27.65
N PRO A 41 -4.55 15.66 -28.64
CA PRO A 41 -3.40 16.00 -29.47
C PRO A 41 -2.21 16.58 -28.68
N ALA A 42 -2.46 17.18 -27.51
CA ALA A 42 -1.41 17.65 -26.61
C ALA A 42 -0.55 16.49 -26.08
N LEU A 43 -1.17 15.38 -25.64
CA LEU A 43 -0.43 14.19 -25.23
C LEU A 43 0.31 13.56 -26.40
N VAL A 44 -0.32 13.39 -27.57
CA VAL A 44 0.36 12.83 -28.75
C VAL A 44 1.61 13.64 -29.12
N SER A 45 1.54 14.97 -29.03
CA SER A 45 2.69 15.85 -29.25
C SER A 45 3.78 15.68 -28.18
N THR A 46 3.40 15.55 -26.90
CA THR A 46 4.33 15.29 -25.80
C THR A 46 5.00 13.92 -25.93
N LEU A 47 4.23 12.85 -26.13
CA LEU A 47 4.75 11.49 -26.28
C LEU A 47 5.59 11.31 -27.56
N GLY A 48 5.24 11.99 -28.66
CA GLY A 48 6.03 11.99 -29.90
C GLY A 48 7.33 12.79 -29.80
N SER A 49 7.39 13.79 -28.91
CA SER A 49 8.62 14.54 -28.62
C SER A 49 9.47 13.89 -27.52
N ALA A 50 8.85 13.12 -26.64
CA ALA A 50 9.51 12.43 -25.53
C ALA A 50 10.33 11.25 -26.03
N LYS A 51 11.58 11.17 -25.55
CA LYS A 51 12.48 10.05 -25.79
C LYS A 51 12.76 9.33 -24.49
N ASN A 52 13.07 8.04 -24.60
CA ASN A 52 13.27 7.13 -23.48
C ASN A 52 12.03 6.99 -22.58
N ILE A 53 10.84 6.78 -23.16
CA ILE A 53 9.62 6.48 -22.39
C ILE A 53 9.17 5.03 -22.54
N THR A 54 8.32 4.57 -21.62
CA THR A 54 7.61 3.29 -21.71
C THR A 54 6.12 3.54 -21.62
N ILE A 55 5.35 3.12 -22.62
CA ILE A 55 3.90 3.32 -22.68
C ILE A 55 3.24 1.99 -22.32
N LEU A 56 2.39 2.01 -21.30
CA LEU A 56 1.54 0.89 -20.95
C LEU A 56 0.21 1.06 -21.66
N ALA A 57 0.00 0.33 -22.76
CA ALA A 57 -1.16 0.50 -23.63
C ALA A 57 -2.30 -0.46 -23.21
N PRO A 58 -3.38 -0.01 -22.55
CA PRO A 58 -4.49 -0.88 -22.23
C PRO A 58 -5.17 -1.39 -23.50
N ASN A 59 -5.49 -2.70 -23.54
CA ASN A 59 -6.20 -3.30 -24.65
C ASN A 59 -7.68 -2.83 -24.71
N ASN A 60 -8.37 -3.17 -25.80
CA ASN A 60 -9.77 -2.78 -25.99
C ASN A 60 -10.69 -3.32 -24.88
N GLU A 61 -10.41 -4.51 -24.34
CA GLU A 61 -11.17 -5.11 -23.24
C GLU A 61 -11.00 -4.30 -21.95
N ALA A 62 -9.78 -3.88 -21.63
CA ALA A 62 -9.45 -3.04 -20.49
C ALA A 62 -10.15 -1.67 -20.57
N ILE A 63 -10.14 -1.03 -21.74
CA ILE A 63 -10.84 0.25 -21.95
C ILE A 63 -12.35 0.05 -21.89
N SER A 64 -12.87 -1.06 -22.42
CA SER A 64 -14.30 -1.40 -22.31
C SER A 64 -14.71 -1.67 -20.86
N ALA A 65 -13.87 -2.33 -20.06
CA ALA A 65 -14.10 -2.54 -18.65
C ALA A 65 -14.08 -1.23 -17.85
N LEU A 66 -13.19 -0.29 -18.20
CA LEU A 66 -13.15 1.05 -17.60
C LEU A 66 -14.44 1.84 -17.86
N THR A 67 -14.97 1.81 -19.09
CA THR A 67 -16.19 2.54 -19.46
C THR A 67 -17.48 1.84 -19.06
N SER A 68 -17.44 0.52 -18.85
CA SER A 68 -18.58 -0.28 -18.35
C SER A 68 -18.76 -0.16 -16.83
N ASP A 69 -17.70 0.11 -16.08
CA ASP A 69 -17.79 0.39 -14.64
C ASP A 69 -18.45 1.76 -14.42
N SER A 70 -19.63 1.76 -13.81
CA SER A 70 -20.45 2.95 -13.59
C SER A 70 -19.80 3.97 -12.65
N ALA A 71 -18.92 3.57 -11.74
CA ALA A 71 -18.18 4.48 -10.88
C ALA A 71 -17.05 5.18 -11.65
N ASN A 72 -16.35 4.44 -12.51
CA ASN A 72 -15.31 5.01 -13.38
C ASN A 72 -15.91 5.91 -14.47
N ALA A 73 -17.00 5.48 -15.10
CA ALA A 73 -17.73 6.29 -16.07
C ALA A 73 -18.27 7.59 -15.44
N ALA A 74 -18.82 7.53 -14.23
CA ALA A 74 -19.25 8.73 -13.50
C ALA A 74 -18.07 9.64 -13.11
N ALA A 75 -16.91 9.08 -12.75
CA ALA A 75 -15.71 9.87 -12.47
C ALA A 75 -15.17 10.58 -13.72
N ILE A 76 -15.13 9.88 -14.87
CA ILE A 76 -14.72 10.44 -16.17
C ILE A 76 -15.69 11.53 -16.65
N GLN A 77 -17.00 11.35 -16.46
CA GLN A 77 -18.00 12.38 -16.80
C GLN A 77 -17.95 13.60 -15.85
N LYS A 78 -17.62 13.38 -14.57
CA LYS A 78 -17.50 14.44 -13.56
C LYS A 78 -16.21 15.26 -13.74
N ASP A 79 -15.15 14.67 -14.27
CA ASP A 79 -13.84 15.28 -14.39
C ASP A 79 -13.18 14.95 -15.75
N SER A 80 -13.26 15.90 -16.68
CA SER A 80 -12.62 15.79 -18.00
C SER A 80 -11.08 15.82 -17.94
N GLY A 81 -10.48 16.26 -16.82
CA GLY A 81 -9.05 16.19 -16.53
C GLY A 81 -8.57 14.80 -16.10
N LEU A 82 -9.49 13.88 -15.79
CA LEU A 82 -9.18 12.54 -15.32
C LEU A 82 -8.67 11.62 -16.45
N VAL A 83 -9.19 11.74 -17.67
CA VAL A 83 -8.69 11.00 -18.85
C VAL A 83 -7.23 11.32 -19.20
N PRO A 84 -6.81 12.59 -19.36
CA PRO A 84 -5.40 12.90 -19.61
C PRO A 84 -4.50 12.52 -18.42
N ALA A 85 -5.01 12.56 -17.19
CA ALA A 85 -4.28 12.08 -16.01
C ALA A 85 -4.07 10.55 -16.05
N ILE A 86 -5.11 9.76 -16.35
CA ILE A 86 -5.00 8.31 -16.58
C ILE A 86 -3.96 8.04 -17.68
N LEU A 87 -4.08 8.69 -18.84
CA LEU A 87 -3.15 8.46 -19.95
C LEU A 87 -1.70 8.84 -19.59
N SER A 88 -1.48 9.95 -18.88
CA SER A 88 -0.15 10.33 -18.38
C SER A 88 0.41 9.33 -17.36
N TYR A 89 -0.45 8.70 -16.57
CA TYR A 89 -0.07 7.65 -15.62
C TYR A 89 0.29 6.32 -16.31
N HIS A 90 -0.22 6.08 -17.51
CA HIS A 90 0.20 4.97 -18.37
C HIS A 90 1.54 5.21 -19.07
N VAL A 91 2.10 6.42 -19.03
CA VAL A 91 3.44 6.70 -19.56
C VAL A 91 4.45 6.73 -18.41
N ILE A 92 5.37 5.78 -18.43
CA ILE A 92 6.51 5.69 -17.54
C ILE A 92 7.69 6.49 -18.14
N ASN A 93 8.38 7.24 -17.30
CA ASN A 93 9.62 7.93 -17.64
C ASN A 93 10.81 6.96 -17.52
N GLY A 94 11.51 6.70 -18.63
CA GLY A 94 12.51 5.65 -18.78
C GLY A 94 12.04 4.53 -19.73
N THR A 95 12.96 3.95 -20.51
CA THR A 95 12.69 2.78 -21.34
C THR A 95 12.96 1.50 -20.56
N TYR A 96 11.90 0.81 -20.15
CA TYR A 96 11.94 -0.45 -19.43
C TYR A 96 11.44 -1.55 -20.36
N ARG A 97 12.35 -2.40 -20.83
CA ARG A 97 12.00 -3.61 -21.56
C ARG A 97 11.54 -4.69 -20.58
N GLY A 98 10.80 -5.70 -21.06
CA GLY A 98 10.27 -6.79 -20.23
C GLY A 98 11.36 -7.57 -19.48
N ASP A 99 12.55 -7.70 -20.08
CA ASP A 99 13.76 -8.27 -19.50
C ASP A 99 14.42 -7.40 -18.41
N ALA A 100 14.07 -6.11 -18.31
CA ALA A 100 14.57 -5.21 -17.27
C ALA A 100 13.80 -5.33 -15.93
N PHE A 101 12.78 -6.19 -15.87
CA PHE A 101 12.01 -6.49 -14.66
C PHE A 101 12.50 -7.79 -14.03
N THR A 102 12.77 -7.76 -12.73
CA THR A 102 13.10 -8.95 -11.92
C THR A 102 11.90 -9.34 -11.06
N LYS A 103 12.03 -10.38 -10.24
CA LYS A 103 11.02 -10.74 -9.23
C LYS A 103 10.85 -9.68 -8.13
N GLU A 104 11.79 -8.74 -8.02
CA GLU A 104 11.72 -7.63 -7.08
C GLU A 104 10.80 -6.54 -7.64
N ALA A 105 9.97 -5.97 -6.76
CA ALA A 105 9.14 -4.83 -7.12
C ALA A 105 10.03 -3.62 -7.48
N LYS A 106 9.65 -2.88 -8.52
CA LYS A 106 10.38 -1.69 -8.96
C LYS A 106 9.40 -0.53 -9.16
N PHE A 107 9.55 0.53 -8.37
CA PHE A 107 8.70 1.72 -8.45
C PHE A 107 9.19 2.65 -9.56
N LEU A 108 8.45 2.66 -10.67
CA LEU A 108 8.77 3.41 -11.87
C LEU A 108 8.05 4.77 -11.87
N PRO A 109 8.74 5.90 -12.07
CA PRO A 109 8.11 7.21 -12.15
C PRO A 109 7.29 7.35 -13.43
N THR A 110 6.06 7.86 -13.33
CA THR A 110 5.20 8.15 -14.49
C THR A 110 5.27 9.61 -14.89
N LEU A 111 4.73 9.97 -16.05
CA LEU A 111 4.55 11.36 -16.46
C LEU A 111 3.41 12.08 -15.71
N LEU A 112 2.69 11.41 -14.81
CA LEU A 112 1.69 12.06 -13.96
C LEU A 112 2.36 12.92 -12.87
N THR A 113 2.62 14.16 -13.22
CA THR A 113 3.14 15.23 -12.33
C THR A 113 2.06 16.24 -11.91
N ASN A 114 0.82 16.06 -12.36
CA ASN A 114 -0.27 16.98 -12.10
C ASN A 114 -0.62 17.00 -10.60
N ALA A 115 -0.40 18.15 -9.96
CA ALA A 115 -0.57 18.35 -8.51
C ALA A 115 -1.99 18.07 -7.97
N THR A 116 -3.00 18.00 -8.85
CA THR A 116 -4.40 17.62 -8.51
C THR A 116 -4.55 16.12 -8.24
N TYR A 117 -3.77 15.27 -8.91
CA TYR A 117 -3.89 13.80 -8.81
C TYR A 117 -2.61 13.12 -8.27
N ALA A 118 -1.47 13.81 -8.34
CA ALA A 118 -0.18 13.37 -7.82
C ALA A 118 0.44 14.48 -6.96
N GLN A 119 0.30 14.34 -5.65
CA GLN A 119 0.88 15.19 -4.60
C GLN A 119 2.20 14.58 -4.06
N VAL A 120 2.88 13.78 -4.86
CA VAL A 120 4.21 13.18 -4.57
C VAL A 120 5.30 14.00 -5.28
N MET A 121 6.34 14.42 -4.58
CA MET A 121 7.49 15.10 -5.18
C MET A 121 8.27 14.12 -6.08
N GLY A 122 8.12 14.30 -7.39
CA GLY A 122 8.64 13.40 -8.42
C GLY A 122 7.57 12.73 -9.29
N GLY A 123 6.29 13.01 -9.02
CA GLY A 123 5.15 12.44 -9.77
C GLY A 123 4.72 11.07 -9.24
N GLN A 124 3.55 10.61 -9.67
CA GLN A 124 3.05 9.31 -9.24
C GLN A 124 3.92 8.19 -9.79
N LYS A 125 4.24 7.20 -8.97
CA LYS A 125 4.93 5.98 -9.39
C LYS A 125 3.95 4.83 -9.62
N VAL A 126 4.30 3.91 -10.52
CA VAL A 126 3.67 2.61 -10.69
C VAL A 126 4.66 1.51 -10.30
N GLU A 127 4.21 0.47 -9.62
CA GLU A 127 5.07 -0.65 -9.24
C GLU A 127 5.07 -1.69 -10.37
N GLY A 128 6.24 -2.07 -10.89
CA GLY A 128 6.38 -3.14 -11.88
C GLY A 128 7.24 -4.28 -11.35
N LYS A 129 6.83 -5.52 -11.61
CA LYS A 129 7.52 -6.77 -11.20
C LYS A 129 7.39 -7.85 -12.27
N ALA A 130 8.33 -8.77 -12.35
CA ALA A 130 8.22 -9.95 -13.21
C ALA A 130 7.42 -11.07 -12.51
N ALA A 131 6.31 -11.46 -13.15
CA ALA A 131 5.46 -12.57 -12.75
C ALA A 131 5.61 -13.73 -13.76
N GLY A 132 6.54 -14.63 -13.47
CA GLY A 132 6.88 -15.76 -14.35
C GLY A 132 7.57 -15.29 -15.63
N GLN A 133 6.91 -15.45 -16.77
CA GLN A 133 7.40 -15.02 -18.10
C GLN A 133 6.84 -13.65 -18.54
N THR A 134 5.98 -13.04 -17.73
CA THR A 134 5.28 -11.78 -18.04
C THR A 134 5.56 -10.72 -16.98
N VAL A 135 5.40 -9.44 -17.32
CA VAL A 135 5.47 -8.34 -16.36
C VAL A 135 4.08 -8.05 -15.81
N GLU A 136 3.99 -7.79 -14.50
CA GLU A 136 2.80 -7.28 -13.83
C GLU A 136 3.08 -5.86 -13.33
N PHE A 137 2.13 -4.96 -13.56
CA PHE A 137 2.12 -3.60 -13.04
C PHE A 137 1.03 -3.45 -11.98
N LYS A 138 1.38 -2.98 -10.79
CA LYS A 138 0.48 -2.67 -9.69
C LYS A 138 0.28 -1.16 -9.60
N SER A 139 -0.98 -0.76 -9.75
CA SER A 139 -1.43 0.65 -9.77
C SER A 139 -2.16 1.04 -8.49
N GLY A 140 -2.93 2.14 -8.50
CA GLY A 140 -3.71 2.60 -7.35
C GLY A 140 -4.64 1.51 -6.80
N LEU A 141 -4.90 1.54 -5.49
CA LEU A 141 -5.68 0.51 -4.79
C LEU A 141 -5.17 -0.94 -5.02
N GLN A 142 -3.86 -1.10 -5.27
CA GLN A 142 -3.22 -2.39 -5.59
C GLN A 142 -3.76 -3.09 -6.84
N LYS A 143 -4.45 -2.37 -7.74
CA LYS A 143 -4.97 -2.94 -9.00
C LYS A 143 -3.81 -3.43 -9.87
N MET A 144 -3.69 -4.75 -9.96
CA MET A 144 -2.76 -5.45 -10.85
C MET A 144 -3.25 -5.37 -12.30
N SER A 145 -2.32 -5.15 -13.22
CA SER A 145 -2.50 -5.21 -14.67
C SER A 145 -1.35 -6.03 -15.25
N LYS A 146 -1.65 -7.05 -16.03
CA LYS A 146 -0.67 -7.96 -16.63
C LYS A 146 -0.33 -7.51 -18.05
N VAL A 147 0.96 -7.58 -18.41
CA VAL A 147 1.39 -7.38 -19.78
C VAL A 147 1.00 -8.58 -20.64
N THR A 148 0.19 -8.34 -21.66
CA THR A 148 -0.23 -9.33 -22.66
C THR A 148 0.74 -9.39 -23.83
N GLU A 149 1.26 -8.24 -24.26
CA GLU A 149 2.26 -8.11 -25.33
C GLU A 149 3.36 -7.14 -24.88
N ALA A 150 4.61 -7.60 -24.87
CA ALA A 150 5.74 -6.83 -24.35
C ALA A 150 6.73 -6.44 -25.45
N ASN A 151 7.53 -5.39 -25.20
CA ASN A 151 8.71 -5.01 -25.98
C ASN A 151 8.45 -4.46 -27.39
N ILE A 152 7.26 -3.94 -27.67
CA ILE A 152 6.95 -3.28 -28.94
C ILE A 152 7.77 -1.97 -29.01
N ALA A 153 8.66 -1.82 -29.97
CA ALA A 153 9.51 -0.63 -30.08
C ALA A 153 8.86 0.47 -30.94
N PHE A 154 9.05 1.73 -30.57
CA PHE A 154 8.67 2.92 -31.36
C PHE A 154 9.73 4.03 -31.21
N ASP A 155 9.68 5.09 -32.01
CA ASP A 155 10.73 6.13 -32.06
C ASP A 155 11.04 6.83 -30.71
N GLY A 156 10.06 6.90 -29.80
CA GLY A 156 10.21 7.47 -28.45
C GLY A 156 10.61 6.46 -27.36
N GLY A 157 10.58 5.15 -27.63
CA GLY A 157 10.88 4.12 -26.62
C GLY A 157 10.18 2.77 -26.83
N VAL A 158 9.49 2.27 -25.81
CA VAL A 158 8.84 0.94 -25.80
C VAL A 158 7.37 1.02 -25.39
N ILE A 159 6.54 0.15 -25.94
CA ILE A 159 5.14 -0.06 -25.59
C ILE A 159 4.99 -1.48 -25.03
N HIS A 160 4.22 -1.62 -23.96
CA HIS A 160 3.71 -2.91 -23.46
C HIS A 160 2.20 -2.84 -23.43
N VAL A 161 1.51 -3.78 -24.08
CA VAL A 161 0.06 -3.90 -24.02
C VAL A 161 -0.33 -4.56 -22.69
N ILE A 162 -1.33 -4.01 -22.01
CA ILE A 162 -1.82 -4.50 -20.71
C ILE A 162 -3.30 -4.89 -20.77
N ASP A 163 -3.69 -5.86 -19.92
CA ASP A 163 -5.06 -6.40 -19.81
C ASP A 163 -6.02 -5.57 -18.94
N SER A 164 -5.54 -4.50 -18.30
CA SER A 164 -6.32 -3.68 -17.37
C SER A 164 -5.79 -2.26 -17.35
N VAL A 165 -6.68 -1.27 -17.30
CA VAL A 165 -6.32 0.15 -17.18
C VAL A 165 -5.74 0.40 -15.79
N LEU A 166 -4.57 1.04 -15.72
CA LEU A 166 -3.97 1.49 -14.47
C LEU A 166 -4.92 2.49 -13.78
N THR A 167 -5.32 2.16 -12.56
CA THR A 167 -6.22 3.02 -11.78
C THR A 167 -5.40 4.12 -11.10
N LEU A 168 -5.85 5.38 -11.23
CA LEU A 168 -5.23 6.51 -10.52
C LEU A 168 -5.33 6.28 -9.00
N PRO A 169 -4.22 6.41 -8.26
CA PRO A 169 -4.22 6.38 -6.81
C PRO A 169 -5.17 7.44 -6.21
N PRO A 170 -6.19 7.06 -5.43
CA PRO A 170 -7.10 8.02 -4.80
C PRO A 170 -6.46 8.66 -3.57
N ALA A 171 -7.09 9.71 -3.05
CA ALA A 171 -6.71 10.34 -1.78
C ALA A 171 -6.80 9.36 -0.59
N ALA A 172 -6.15 9.71 0.53
CA ALA A 172 -6.07 8.86 1.71
C ALA A 172 -7.44 8.39 2.23
N ALA A 173 -8.44 9.27 2.38
CA ALA A 173 -9.76 8.90 2.90
C ALA A 173 -10.52 7.88 2.01
N PRO A 174 -10.69 8.09 0.69
CA PRO A 174 -11.29 7.09 -0.19
C PRO A 174 -10.44 5.81 -0.31
N ALA A 175 -9.11 5.88 -0.21
CA ALA A 175 -8.26 4.69 -0.18
C ALA A 175 -8.54 3.80 1.04
N LEU A 176 -8.63 4.38 2.23
CA LEU A 176 -8.93 3.65 3.47
C LEU A 176 -10.31 2.97 3.41
N THR A 177 -11.32 3.67 2.88
CA THR A 177 -12.66 3.09 2.68
C THR A 177 -12.65 1.91 1.71
N LYS A 178 -11.81 1.97 0.66
CA LYS A 178 -11.64 0.89 -0.33
C LYS A 178 -10.79 -0.30 0.18
N LEU A 179 -10.01 -0.10 1.24
CA LEU A 179 -9.25 -1.13 1.95
C LEU A 179 -10.05 -1.77 3.11
N ASP A 180 -11.33 -1.43 3.26
CA ASP A 180 -12.18 -1.81 4.40
C ASP A 180 -11.63 -1.37 5.78
N LEU A 181 -10.86 -0.28 5.84
CA LEU A 181 -10.25 0.27 7.06
C LEU A 181 -11.18 1.28 7.77
N LYS A 182 -12.38 0.82 8.12
CA LYS A 182 -13.48 1.68 8.60
C LYS A 182 -13.14 2.33 9.94
N SER A 183 -12.51 1.59 10.87
CA SER A 183 -12.13 2.12 12.19
C SER A 183 -11.15 3.29 12.08
N LEU A 184 -10.26 3.25 11.10
CA LEU A 184 -9.27 4.30 10.87
C LEU A 184 -9.90 5.53 10.18
N ALA A 185 -10.77 5.31 9.19
CA ALA A 185 -11.51 6.39 8.54
C ALA A 185 -12.40 7.16 9.54
N GLU A 186 -13.09 6.44 10.44
CA GLU A 186 -13.82 7.06 11.55
C GLU A 186 -12.89 7.83 12.50
N SER A 187 -11.72 7.27 12.83
CA SER A 187 -10.76 7.90 13.74
C SER A 187 -10.19 9.20 13.16
N LEU A 188 -9.82 9.22 11.87
CA LEU A 188 -9.39 10.44 11.17
C LEU A 188 -10.49 11.50 11.13
N THR A 189 -11.74 11.08 10.95
CA THR A 189 -12.90 11.97 10.93
C THR A 189 -13.15 12.58 12.33
N LYS A 190 -13.13 11.76 13.39
CA LYS A 190 -13.27 12.18 14.79
C LYS A 190 -12.14 13.11 15.25
N ALA A 191 -10.91 12.89 14.76
CA ALA A 191 -9.75 13.73 15.04
C ALA A 191 -9.64 14.97 14.11
N ASN A 192 -10.55 15.14 13.15
CA ASN A 192 -10.53 16.19 12.12
C ASN A 192 -9.19 16.27 11.34
N LEU A 193 -8.49 15.14 11.18
CA LEU A 193 -7.18 15.06 10.55
C LEU A 193 -7.23 14.77 9.05
N VAL A 194 -8.39 14.42 8.49
CA VAL A 194 -8.57 14.09 7.07
C VAL A 194 -7.95 15.16 6.16
N LYS A 195 -8.35 16.42 6.34
CA LYS A 195 -7.86 17.55 5.54
C LYS A 195 -6.35 17.74 5.67
N THR A 196 -5.82 17.64 6.90
CA THR A 196 -4.36 17.76 7.14
C THR A 196 -3.60 16.66 6.41
N VAL A 197 -4.07 15.42 6.46
CA VAL A 197 -3.44 14.30 5.75
C VAL A 197 -3.51 14.48 4.24
N GLU A 198 -4.61 14.98 3.69
CA GLU A 198 -4.80 15.24 2.25
C GLU A 198 -4.02 16.48 1.74
N GLU A 199 -3.71 17.45 2.59
CA GLU A 199 -2.85 18.61 2.25
C GLU A 199 -1.35 18.29 2.32
N LEU A 200 -0.94 17.32 3.14
CA LEU A 200 0.45 16.87 3.22
C LEU A 200 0.89 16.15 1.94
N LYS A 201 2.18 16.33 1.58
CA LYS A 201 2.83 15.76 0.40
C LYS A 201 3.93 14.80 0.81
N ASP A 202 4.15 13.77 0.00
CA ASP A 202 5.10 12.69 0.28
C ASP A 202 4.86 12.00 1.64
N VAL A 203 3.60 11.65 1.90
CA VAL A 203 3.22 10.96 3.13
C VAL A 203 3.43 9.45 3.04
N THR A 204 3.91 8.86 4.13
CA THR A 204 3.81 7.42 4.36
C THR A 204 2.86 7.20 5.53
N ILE A 205 1.72 6.57 5.29
CA ILE A 205 0.69 6.31 6.30
C ILE A 205 0.74 4.83 6.68
N PHE A 206 1.09 4.54 7.92
CA PHE A 206 0.96 3.19 8.47
C PHE A 206 -0.47 3.00 8.98
N ALA A 207 -1.30 2.25 8.27
CA ALA A 207 -2.73 2.16 8.55
C ALA A 207 -3.06 0.86 9.30
N PRO A 208 -3.33 0.87 10.62
CA PRO A 208 -3.78 -0.33 11.32
C PRO A 208 -5.08 -0.90 10.75
N ALA A 209 -5.07 -2.21 10.52
CA ALA A 209 -6.26 -2.98 10.13
C ALA A 209 -7.36 -2.89 11.20
N ASP A 210 -8.63 -3.09 10.82
CA ASP A 210 -9.73 -3.17 11.79
C ASP A 210 -9.49 -4.27 12.86
N SER A 211 -8.78 -5.34 12.50
CA SER A 211 -8.32 -6.37 13.45
C SER A 211 -7.26 -5.89 14.45
N ALA A 212 -6.49 -4.85 14.12
CA ALA A 212 -5.57 -4.19 15.05
C ALA A 212 -6.33 -3.31 16.05
N PHE A 213 -7.36 -2.58 15.60
CA PHE A 213 -8.26 -1.84 16.49
C PHE A 213 -9.05 -2.79 17.41
N ALA A 214 -9.47 -3.95 16.92
CA ALA A 214 -10.09 -4.99 17.75
C ALA A 214 -9.16 -5.49 18.88
N LYS A 215 -7.87 -5.68 18.61
CA LYS A 215 -6.86 -6.01 19.65
C LYS A 215 -6.69 -4.89 20.69
N LEU A 216 -6.84 -3.62 20.28
CA LEU A 216 -6.77 -2.45 21.17
C LEU A 216 -8.06 -2.27 22.01
N SER A 217 -9.17 -2.91 21.64
CA SER A 217 -10.51 -2.66 22.20
C SER A 217 -10.66 -3.01 23.69
N SER A 218 -9.75 -3.80 24.26
CA SER A 218 -9.65 -4.04 25.71
C SER A 218 -9.04 -2.87 26.49
N THR A 219 -8.58 -1.81 25.81
CA THR A 219 -7.90 -0.65 26.41
C THR A 219 -8.29 0.70 25.75
N SER A 220 -8.97 0.69 24.60
CA SER A 220 -9.23 1.91 23.80
C SER A 220 -10.44 2.75 24.21
N SER A 221 -11.28 2.27 25.14
CA SER A 221 -12.49 2.98 25.58
C SER A 221 -12.24 4.26 26.40
N THR A 222 -10.96 4.59 26.65
CA THR A 222 -10.52 5.73 27.47
C THR A 222 -9.61 6.71 26.74
N LEU A 223 -9.37 6.56 25.43
CA LEU A 223 -8.50 7.48 24.68
C LEU A 223 -9.23 8.79 24.32
N SER A 224 -8.66 9.93 24.73
CA SER A 224 -9.17 11.26 24.39
C SER A 224 -8.92 11.61 22.92
N VAL A 225 -9.62 12.63 22.40
CA VAL A 225 -9.41 13.15 21.03
C VAL A 225 -7.96 13.61 20.80
N GLU A 226 -7.32 14.15 21.84
CA GLU A 226 -5.92 14.57 21.81
C GLU A 226 -4.97 13.37 21.70
N GLN A 227 -5.23 12.30 22.47
CA GLN A 227 -4.47 11.05 22.38
C GLN A 227 -4.68 10.37 21.02
N LEU A 228 -5.91 10.40 20.48
CA LEU A 228 -6.21 9.89 19.14
C LEU A 228 -5.44 10.66 18.06
N SER A 229 -5.38 11.99 18.16
CA SER A 229 -4.60 12.84 17.26
C SER A 229 -3.08 12.57 17.36
N ALA A 230 -2.55 12.38 18.58
CA ALA A 230 -1.16 12.00 18.80
C ALA A 230 -0.84 10.61 18.19
N VAL A 231 -1.73 9.63 18.36
CA VAL A 231 -1.61 8.29 17.76
C VAL A 231 -1.67 8.38 16.23
N LEU A 232 -2.63 9.11 15.65
CA LEU A 232 -2.77 9.25 14.20
C LEU A 232 -1.57 9.97 13.57
N THR A 233 -1.07 11.06 14.20
CA THR A 233 0.15 11.76 13.74
C THR A 233 1.43 10.94 13.92
N TYR A 234 1.42 9.89 14.75
CA TYR A 234 2.52 8.93 14.88
C TYR A 234 2.46 7.81 13.81
N HIS A 235 1.28 7.55 13.25
CA HIS A 235 1.12 6.66 12.09
C HIS A 235 1.44 7.36 10.76
N VAL A 236 1.46 8.70 10.72
CA VAL A 236 1.79 9.48 9.52
C VAL A 236 3.25 9.94 9.58
N VAL A 237 4.01 9.57 8.56
CA VAL A 237 5.32 10.11 8.20
C VAL A 237 5.13 11.13 7.09
N ASN A 238 5.88 12.22 7.12
CA ASN A 238 5.82 13.31 6.13
C ASN A 238 7.19 13.56 5.50
N GLY A 239 7.23 13.95 4.22
CA GLY A 239 8.45 14.26 3.49
C GLY A 239 9.29 13.03 3.11
N THR A 240 8.71 11.83 3.11
CA THR A 240 9.34 10.62 2.57
C THR A 240 8.26 9.62 2.19
N VAL A 241 8.17 9.27 0.91
CA VAL A 241 7.41 8.09 0.46
C VAL A 241 8.32 6.87 0.59
N ALA A 242 8.14 6.13 1.68
CA ALA A 242 8.95 4.97 2.02
C ALA A 242 8.32 3.70 1.43
N TYR A 243 8.67 3.40 0.19
CA TYR A 243 8.31 2.14 -0.47
C TYR A 243 9.02 0.95 0.18
N SER A 244 8.44 -0.25 0.17
CA SER A 244 9.06 -1.42 0.83
C SER A 244 10.42 -1.82 0.25
N THR A 245 10.71 -1.42 -1.00
CA THR A 245 12.00 -1.61 -1.67
C THR A 245 13.07 -0.62 -1.20
N ASP A 246 12.65 0.56 -0.75
CA ASP A 246 13.52 1.64 -0.30
C ASP A 246 13.76 1.57 1.22
N LEU A 247 12.91 0.82 1.93
CA LEU A 247 13.04 0.52 3.36
C LEU A 247 14.24 -0.39 3.66
N LYS A 248 14.99 -0.05 4.71
CA LYS A 248 16.15 -0.82 5.19
C LYS A 248 15.94 -1.29 6.63
N ASP A 249 16.53 -2.43 6.96
CA ASP A 249 16.52 -2.91 8.35
C ASP A 249 17.23 -1.91 9.28
N GLY A 250 16.63 -1.64 10.44
CA GLY A 250 17.09 -0.63 11.39
C GLY A 250 16.87 0.83 10.97
N GLN A 251 16.23 1.10 9.83
CA GLN A 251 15.95 2.46 9.38
C GLN A 251 15.00 3.17 10.36
N LYS A 252 15.37 4.37 10.77
CA LYS A 252 14.50 5.26 11.54
C LYS A 252 13.81 6.25 10.61
N VAL A 253 12.51 6.43 10.82
CA VAL A 253 11.67 7.30 10.01
C VAL A 253 10.94 8.27 10.94
N LYS A 254 11.05 9.58 10.66
CA LYS A 254 10.48 10.62 11.51
C LYS A 254 8.99 10.82 11.20
N THR A 255 8.16 10.73 12.22
CA THR A 255 6.70 10.91 12.12
C THR A 255 6.31 12.39 12.22
N VAL A 256 5.07 12.73 11.83
CA VAL A 256 4.48 14.06 12.02
C VAL A 256 4.37 14.42 13.51
N ASN A 257 4.20 13.42 14.38
CA ASN A 257 4.26 13.58 15.84
C ASN A 257 5.67 13.99 16.36
N GLY A 258 6.69 14.01 15.50
CA GLY A 258 8.06 14.39 15.85
C GLY A 258 8.91 13.24 16.40
N GLN A 259 8.29 12.14 16.82
CA GLN A 259 8.97 10.90 17.25
C GLN A 259 9.46 10.07 16.05
N GLU A 260 10.47 9.23 16.27
CA GLU A 260 11.02 8.32 15.27
C GLU A 260 10.44 6.90 15.41
N VAL A 261 9.94 6.35 14.31
CA VAL A 261 9.55 4.93 14.21
C VAL A 261 10.70 4.14 13.59
N THR A 262 11.06 3.02 14.20
CA THR A 262 12.10 2.11 13.67
C THR A 262 11.47 1.03 12.80
N VAL A 263 11.89 0.96 11.54
CA VAL A 263 11.58 -0.14 10.63
C VAL A 263 12.58 -1.28 10.86
N ARG A 264 12.07 -2.51 10.83
CA ARG A 264 12.85 -3.75 10.92
C ARG A 264 12.41 -4.68 9.81
N ILE A 265 13.33 -5.41 9.20
CA ILE A 265 13.02 -6.38 8.14
C ILE A 265 13.46 -7.75 8.61
N LYS A 266 12.52 -8.66 8.86
CA LYS A 266 12.78 -10.00 9.39
C LYS A 266 12.19 -11.04 8.46
N ASN A 267 13.04 -11.95 7.96
CA ASN A 267 12.65 -13.02 7.03
C ASN A 267 11.92 -12.52 5.75
N GLY A 268 12.24 -11.30 5.28
CA GLY A 268 11.56 -10.66 4.15
C GLY A 268 10.24 -9.95 4.51
N GLU A 269 9.82 -9.98 5.77
CA GLU A 269 8.64 -9.27 6.26
C GLU A 269 9.05 -7.92 6.85
N VAL A 270 8.38 -6.84 6.42
CA VAL A 270 8.57 -5.49 6.97
C VAL A 270 7.78 -5.35 8.26
N MET A 271 8.47 -4.92 9.32
CA MET A 271 7.90 -4.58 10.62
C MET A 271 8.19 -3.12 10.94
N VAL A 272 7.23 -2.45 11.55
CA VAL A 272 7.23 -1.02 11.87
C VAL A 272 7.02 -0.90 13.37
N GLY A 273 8.09 -0.60 14.11
CA GLY A 273 8.10 -0.71 15.57
C GLY A 273 7.85 -2.15 16.04
N ASN A 274 6.62 -2.41 16.52
CA ASN A 274 6.11 -3.71 16.97
C ASN A 274 4.94 -4.24 16.10
N ALA A 275 4.58 -3.53 15.03
CA ALA A 275 3.52 -3.93 14.10
C ALA A 275 4.13 -4.58 12.86
N LYS A 276 3.51 -5.63 12.33
CA LYS A 276 3.86 -6.24 11.05
C LYS A 276 3.07 -5.57 9.93
N VAL A 277 3.73 -5.28 8.81
CA VAL A 277 3.03 -4.84 7.59
C VAL A 277 2.34 -6.06 6.96
N VAL A 278 1.01 -6.02 6.90
CA VAL A 278 0.16 -7.04 6.26
C VAL A 278 0.08 -6.78 4.77
N THR A 279 -0.16 -5.52 4.40
CA THR A 279 -0.39 -5.11 3.01
C THR A 279 0.50 -3.92 2.68
N PRO A 280 1.71 -4.16 2.14
CA PRO A 280 2.63 -3.10 1.78
C PRO A 280 2.25 -2.38 0.49
N ASP A 281 2.74 -1.15 0.36
CA ASP A 281 2.79 -0.36 -0.87
C ASP A 281 1.41 -0.15 -1.53
N VAL A 282 0.40 0.30 -0.78
CA VAL A 282 -0.85 0.79 -1.36
C VAL A 282 -0.64 2.24 -1.81
N LEU A 283 -0.56 2.45 -3.11
CA LEU A 283 -0.37 3.78 -3.70
C LEU A 283 -1.60 4.68 -3.46
N ILE A 284 -1.36 5.90 -2.96
CA ILE A 284 -2.34 6.99 -2.80
C ILE A 284 -1.85 8.25 -3.53
N SER A 285 -2.74 9.21 -3.80
CA SER A 285 -2.41 10.43 -4.56
C SER A 285 -1.29 11.27 -3.92
N ASN A 286 -1.17 11.23 -2.59
CA ASN A 286 -0.20 12.00 -1.80
C ASN A 286 0.97 11.17 -1.23
N GLY A 287 1.11 9.90 -1.62
CA GLY A 287 2.21 9.04 -1.16
C GLY A 287 1.86 7.55 -1.13
N VAL A 288 2.09 6.90 0.01
CA VAL A 288 1.88 5.45 0.18
C VAL A 288 1.22 5.10 1.52
N VAL A 289 0.35 4.09 1.50
CA VAL A 289 -0.24 3.47 2.69
C VAL A 289 0.32 2.06 2.86
N HIS A 290 0.74 1.73 4.08
CA HIS A 290 1.13 0.37 4.47
C HIS A 290 0.16 -0.12 5.53
N VAL A 291 -0.61 -1.17 5.24
CA VAL A 291 -1.56 -1.73 6.22
C VAL A 291 -0.81 -2.57 7.25
N ILE A 292 -1.03 -2.32 8.53
CA ILE A 292 -0.33 -2.98 9.65
C ILE A 292 -1.28 -3.78 10.55
N ASP A 293 -0.77 -4.82 11.20
CA ASP A 293 -1.55 -5.76 12.03
C ASP A 293 -1.75 -5.33 13.50
N ASN A 294 -1.13 -4.22 13.90
CA ASN A 294 -1.09 -3.72 15.27
C ASN A 294 -1.02 -2.18 15.28
N VAL A 295 -1.50 -1.52 16.34
CA VAL A 295 -1.55 -0.06 16.43
C VAL A 295 -0.22 0.48 16.98
N LEU A 296 0.36 1.49 16.32
CA LEU A 296 1.56 2.19 16.80
C LEU A 296 1.17 3.22 17.86
N MET A 297 1.72 3.10 19.07
CA MET A 297 1.51 4.08 20.14
C MET A 297 2.76 4.94 20.35
N PRO A 298 2.65 6.28 20.37
CA PRO A 298 3.78 7.16 20.65
C PRO A 298 4.21 7.01 22.11
N GLY A 299 5.53 6.97 22.35
CA GLY A 299 6.11 6.96 23.69
C GLY A 299 5.91 5.67 24.51
N GLY A 300 6.59 4.58 24.14
CA GLY A 300 7.00 3.51 25.07
C GLY A 300 5.90 2.65 25.71
N ALA A 301 4.62 2.97 25.55
CA ALA A 301 3.49 2.18 26.00
C ALA A 301 3.36 0.91 25.14
N THR A 302 4.23 -0.07 25.42
CA THR A 302 4.05 -1.43 24.93
C THR A 302 2.73 -1.95 25.45
N THR A 303 1.83 -2.30 24.53
CA THR A 303 0.80 -3.30 24.76
C THR A 303 1.47 -4.67 24.88
N SER A 304 2.31 -4.83 25.91
CA SER A 304 2.73 -6.12 26.38
C SER A 304 1.46 -6.84 26.81
N GLN A 305 1.01 -7.80 26.01
CA GLN A 305 0.14 -8.84 26.55
C GLN A 305 0.78 -9.36 27.84
N GLY A 306 -0.02 -9.49 28.89
CA GLY A 306 0.46 -10.00 30.15
C GLY A 306 1.03 -11.40 29.96
N SER A 307 2.36 -11.54 30.04
CA SER A 307 2.95 -12.82 30.37
C SER A 307 2.51 -13.14 31.79
N VAL A 308 1.56 -14.06 31.92
CA VAL A 308 0.89 -14.35 33.19
C VAL A 308 1.93 -14.90 34.16
N SER A 309 2.02 -14.29 35.34
CA SER A 309 2.96 -14.71 36.38
C SER A 309 2.55 -16.06 36.99
N SER A 310 3.33 -17.10 36.70
CA SER A 310 3.42 -18.32 37.50
C SER A 310 4.84 -18.88 37.38
N GLY A 311 5.57 -19.20 38.45
CA GLY A 311 5.31 -19.00 39.88
C GLY A 311 6.45 -19.62 40.70
N GLY A 312 6.73 -19.10 41.90
CA GLY A 312 7.80 -19.57 42.78
C GLY A 312 9.17 -18.91 42.51
N ALA A 313 10.01 -18.64 43.51
CA ALA A 313 9.85 -18.83 44.95
C ALA A 313 10.47 -17.65 45.71
N ALA A 314 9.80 -17.18 46.76
CA ALA A 314 10.34 -16.14 47.63
C ALA A 314 11.51 -16.70 48.47
N ALA A 315 12.69 -16.09 48.33
CA ALA A 315 13.83 -16.41 49.18
C ALA A 315 13.54 -15.99 50.62
N ARG A 316 13.53 -16.96 51.55
CA ARG A 316 13.50 -16.69 53.00
C ARG A 316 14.89 -16.22 53.46
N PRO A 317 14.98 -15.23 54.37
CA PRO A 317 16.22 -14.94 55.08
C PRO A 317 16.53 -16.04 56.10
N SER A 318 17.82 -16.27 56.33
CA SER A 318 18.36 -17.27 57.26
C SER A 318 18.38 -16.77 58.71
N SER A 319 18.05 -17.66 59.66
CA SER A 319 18.24 -17.47 61.12
C SER A 319 18.78 -18.76 61.76
N PRO A 320 19.54 -18.67 62.87
CA PRO A 320 20.39 -19.76 63.39
C PRO A 320 19.66 -20.79 64.27
N PRO A 321 20.29 -21.93 64.63
CA PRO A 321 19.63 -23.01 65.36
C PRO A 321 19.55 -22.77 66.87
N ALA A 322 18.47 -23.25 67.49
CA ALA A 322 18.32 -23.40 68.94
C ALA A 322 17.69 -24.76 69.27
N SER A 323 17.96 -25.24 70.48
CA SER A 323 17.80 -26.63 70.94
C SER A 323 16.40 -27.01 71.44
N GLU A 324 16.14 -28.33 71.41
CA GLU A 324 15.37 -29.14 72.37
C GLU A 324 14.04 -28.60 72.98
N GLY A 325 12.95 -29.35 72.83
CA GLY A 325 11.66 -29.05 73.49
C GLY A 325 10.61 -30.16 73.37
N HIS A 326 10.52 -31.01 74.39
CA HIS A 326 9.63 -32.16 74.48
C HIS A 326 8.23 -31.78 75.01
N PHE A 327 7.12 -32.07 74.30
CA PHE A 327 5.78 -32.18 74.92
C PHE A 327 4.76 -33.01 74.11
N LEU A 328 3.76 -33.56 74.78
CA LEU A 328 2.80 -34.57 74.29
C LEU A 328 1.33 -34.06 74.24
N THR A 329 0.43 -34.95 73.77
CA THR A 329 -1.04 -35.06 74.02
C THR A 329 -2.08 -34.36 73.11
N ARG A 330 -2.68 -35.16 72.19
CA ARG A 330 -4.09 -35.68 72.09
C ARG A 330 -5.33 -34.70 72.15
N PRO A 331 -6.61 -35.14 71.87
CA PRO A 331 -7.45 -34.49 70.84
C PRO A 331 -8.91 -34.13 71.26
N GLY A 332 -9.69 -33.56 70.32
CA GLY A 332 -11.17 -33.50 70.32
C GLY A 332 -11.66 -32.77 69.05
N SER A 333 -12.62 -33.24 68.23
CA SER A 333 -13.98 -33.76 68.45
C SER A 333 -15.06 -32.68 68.66
N ALA A 334 -15.80 -32.33 67.59
CA ALA A 334 -17.25 -32.01 67.65
C ALA A 334 -17.84 -31.83 66.24
N SER A 335 -18.86 -32.60 65.89
CA SER A 335 -19.78 -32.31 64.78
C SER A 335 -20.90 -31.38 65.27
N PHE A 336 -21.50 -30.58 64.39
CA PHE A 336 -22.93 -30.27 64.52
C PHE A 336 -23.59 -30.08 63.13
N VAL A 337 -24.81 -30.59 63.02
CA VAL A 337 -25.69 -30.58 61.83
C VAL A 337 -26.90 -29.70 62.15
N VAL A 338 -27.58 -29.18 61.11
CA VAL A 338 -29.02 -28.78 61.01
C VAL A 338 -29.16 -27.42 60.27
N LEU A 339 -30.21 -27.07 59.51
CA LEU A 339 -31.17 -27.73 58.57
C LEU A 339 -32.23 -26.66 58.20
N MET A 340 -32.68 -26.52 56.94
CA MET A 340 -33.94 -25.83 56.50
C MET A 340 -34.07 -24.30 56.83
N VAL A 341 -34.87 -23.39 56.24
CA VAL A 341 -35.84 -23.23 55.11
C VAL A 341 -35.51 -21.85 54.45
N GLY A 342 -35.83 -21.41 53.22
CA GLY A 342 -36.52 -21.98 52.04
C GLY A 342 -37.59 -21.02 51.43
N VAL A 343 -37.88 -21.16 50.12
CA VAL A 343 -39.02 -20.58 49.34
C VAL A 343 -39.04 -19.06 49.03
N ALA A 344 -39.02 -18.71 47.74
CA ALA A 344 -40.03 -17.87 47.05
C ALA A 344 -39.82 -17.87 45.51
N ILE A 345 -40.91 -17.92 44.73
CA ILE A 345 -40.97 -17.85 43.25
C ILE A 345 -42.15 -16.94 42.87
N ILE A 346 -42.22 -16.47 41.61
CA ILE A 346 -43.34 -15.73 40.97
C ILE A 346 -43.29 -14.22 41.33
N THR A 347 -43.28 -13.26 40.41
CA THR A 347 -44.22 -12.98 39.30
C THR A 347 -43.58 -12.52 37.98
N GLY A 348 -44.27 -12.80 36.87
CA GLY A 348 -44.12 -12.12 35.58
C GLY A 348 -45.43 -12.24 34.79
N LEU A 349 -45.99 -11.10 34.39
CA LEU A 349 -47.18 -10.92 33.55
C LEU A 349 -46.96 -9.65 32.72
#